data_AF-A0A401ZII4-F1
#
_entry.id   AF-A0A401ZII4-F1
#
_cell.length_a   1.000
_cell.length_b   1.000
_cell.length_c   1.000
_cell.angle_alpha   90.00
_cell.angle_beta   90.00
_cell.angle_gamma   90.00
#
_symmetry.space_group_name_H-M   'P 1'
#
loop_
_entity.id
_entity.type
_entity.pdbx_description
1 polymer ?
#
loop_
_entity_poly.entity_id
_entity_poly.type
_entity_poly.pdbx_seq_one_letter_code
_entity_poly.pdbx_strand_id
1 'polypeptide(L)'
;MKFVDWRKKAEQPGVDAEGQQRSTYRGRRMGDYVEEMIRQAQERGEFENLKGMGKPLQLDMSARDENSMANKLLKDNGFVPLEIELQRQIDTDLERTTQKIQYLISQHQRLTTRRLAPFESEKRRFNAAVEKAAAEYDEALRRINSKILTLNVSTPSAMHRPILKVDKMVEEFRQRCPLFDLK
;
A
#
# COMPACT_ATOMS: atom_id res chain seq x y z
N MET A 1 36.39 -38.47 24.65
CA MET A 1 35.52 -37.97 23.56
C MET A 1 36.30 -36.90 22.80
N LYS A 2 36.50 -37.04 21.47
CA LYS A 2 37.23 -36.06 20.64
C LYS A 2 36.23 -35.23 19.84
N PHE A 3 36.28 -33.91 20.03
CA PHE A 3 35.45 -32.90 19.37
C PHE A 3 35.93 -32.71 17.92
N VAL A 4 35.02 -32.79 16.94
CA VAL A 4 35.33 -32.54 15.52
C VAL A 4 34.82 -31.15 15.16
N ASP A 5 35.76 -30.24 14.90
CA ASP A 5 35.48 -28.85 14.54
C ASP A 5 35.42 -28.71 13.01
N TRP A 6 34.22 -28.42 12.51
CA TRP A 6 33.85 -28.42 11.09
C TRP A 6 34.16 -27.09 10.37
N ARG A 7 34.81 -26.12 11.03
CA ARG A 7 35.15 -24.82 10.44
C ARG A 7 36.49 -24.77 9.67
N LYS A 8 37.31 -25.82 9.71
CA LYS A 8 38.57 -25.85 8.94
C LYS A 8 38.34 -26.48 7.57
N LYS A 9 38.18 -25.63 6.55
CA LYS A 9 38.27 -26.00 5.14
C LYS A 9 39.71 -26.43 4.86
N ALA A 10 39.95 -27.71 4.62
CA ALA A 10 41.21 -28.18 4.06
C ALA A 10 41.20 -27.88 2.55
N GLU A 11 42.19 -27.12 2.10
CA GLU A 11 42.47 -26.91 0.69
C GLU A 11 43.21 -28.12 0.09
N GLN A 12 43.05 -28.24 -1.24
CA GLN A 12 43.86 -28.97 -2.24
C GLN A 12 43.41 -30.40 -2.61
N PRO A 13 43.78 -30.88 -3.83
CA PRO A 13 43.65 -30.27 -5.15
C PRO A 13 42.94 -31.24 -6.13
N GLY A 14 42.81 -30.85 -7.40
CA GLY A 14 41.99 -31.50 -8.42
C GLY A 14 42.32 -32.98 -8.72
N VAL A 15 41.27 -33.71 -9.09
CA VAL A 15 41.34 -34.98 -9.80
C VAL A 15 40.24 -34.96 -10.87
N ASP A 16 40.65 -35.27 -12.09
CA ASP A 16 39.94 -35.05 -13.32
C ASP A 16 38.76 -36.00 -13.57
N ALA A 17 37.76 -35.44 -14.25
CA ALA A 17 36.87 -36.06 -15.24
C ALA A 17 36.59 -37.58 -15.16
N GLU A 18 35.49 -37.94 -14.49
CA GLU A 18 34.73 -39.15 -14.83
C GLU A 18 33.23 -38.84 -14.91
N GLY A 19 32.60 -39.48 -15.91
CA GLY A 19 31.29 -39.16 -16.47
C GLY A 19 30.18 -39.03 -15.43
N GLN A 20 29.55 -37.86 -15.44
CA GLN A 20 28.35 -37.60 -14.69
C GLN A 20 27.17 -38.31 -15.35
N GLN A 21 26.98 -39.60 -15.04
CA GLN A 21 25.69 -40.26 -15.21
C GLN A 21 24.70 -39.61 -14.23
N ARG A 22 24.07 -38.53 -14.70
CA ARG A 22 22.90 -37.95 -14.04
C ARG A 22 21.79 -38.99 -14.11
N SER A 23 21.64 -39.76 -13.05
CA SER A 23 20.48 -40.63 -12.88
C SER A 23 19.22 -39.78 -12.85
N THR A 24 18.47 -39.77 -13.95
CA THR A 24 17.16 -39.13 -14.04
C THR A 24 16.12 -40.05 -13.40
N TYR A 25 16.15 -40.17 -12.08
CA TYR A 25 14.96 -40.62 -11.35
C TYR A 25 13.94 -39.47 -11.38
N ARG A 26 13.09 -39.43 -12.41
CA ARG A 26 11.76 -38.79 -12.29
C ARG A 26 10.88 -39.74 -11.45
N GLY A 27 11.23 -39.88 -10.17
CA GLY A 27 10.30 -40.42 -9.19
C GLY A 27 9.11 -39.47 -9.07
N ARG A 28 7.89 -40.02 -9.00
CA ARG A 28 6.68 -39.23 -8.76
C ARG A 28 6.91 -38.31 -7.56
N ARG A 29 6.65 -37.01 -7.72
CA ARG A 29 6.72 -36.05 -6.61
C ARG A 29 5.55 -36.32 -5.68
N MET A 30 5.67 -35.94 -4.40
CA MET A 30 4.57 -36.11 -3.44
C MET A 30 3.24 -35.54 -3.94
N GLY A 31 3.27 -34.44 -4.70
CA GLY A 31 2.08 -33.88 -5.35
C GLY A 31 1.37 -34.85 -6.30
N ASP A 32 2.12 -35.68 -7.03
CA ASP A 32 1.55 -36.64 -7.99
C ASP A 32 0.80 -37.78 -7.26
N TYR A 33 1.23 -38.14 -6.04
CA TYR A 33 0.52 -39.11 -5.19
C TYR A 33 -0.75 -38.52 -4.57
N VAL A 34 -0.68 -37.26 -4.13
CA VAL A 34 -1.84 -36.54 -3.58
C VAL A 34 -2.92 -36.35 -4.65
N GLU A 35 -2.53 -36.01 -5.88
CA GLU A 35 -3.45 -35.86 -7.01
C GLU A 35 -4.17 -37.17 -7.34
N GLU A 36 -3.44 -38.29 -7.36
CA GLU A 36 -4.00 -39.62 -7.59
C GLU A 36 -5.00 -40.01 -6.48
N MET A 37 -4.68 -39.70 -5.21
CA MET A 37 -5.59 -39.94 -4.09
C MET A 37 -6.87 -39.11 -4.19
N ILE A 38 -6.76 -37.83 -4.56
CA ILE A 38 -7.92 -36.94 -4.75
C ILE A 38 -8.80 -37.48 -5.87
N ARG A 39 -8.20 -37.87 -7.01
CA ARG A 39 -8.92 -38.43 -8.15
C ARG A 39 -9.64 -39.74 -7.80
N GLN A 40 -8.98 -40.65 -7.10
CA GLN A 40 -9.61 -41.89 -6.65
C GLN A 40 -10.77 -41.63 -5.66
N ALA A 41 -10.64 -40.63 -4.78
CA ALA A 41 -11.72 -40.24 -3.87
C ALA A 41 -12.90 -39.59 -4.62
N GLN A 42 -12.65 -38.83 -5.69
CA GLN A 42 -13.69 -38.33 -6.59
C GLN A 42 -14.42 -39.46 -7.33
N GLU A 43 -13.67 -40.43 -7.89
CA GLU A 43 -14.23 -41.60 -8.58
C GLU A 43 -15.08 -42.48 -7.64
N ARG A 44 -14.74 -42.54 -6.36
CA ARG A 44 -15.54 -43.22 -5.31
C ARG A 44 -16.74 -42.41 -4.82
N GLY A 45 -16.97 -41.20 -5.34
CA GLY A 45 -18.08 -40.34 -4.94
C GLY A 45 -17.96 -39.79 -3.52
N GLU A 46 -16.78 -39.82 -2.89
CA GLU A 46 -16.58 -39.36 -1.50
C GLU A 46 -16.89 -37.86 -1.33
N PHE A 47 -16.94 -37.10 -2.43
CA PHE A 47 -17.27 -35.69 -2.47
C PHE A 47 -18.76 -35.39 -2.74
N GLU A 48 -19.58 -36.38 -3.12
CA GLU A 48 -20.97 -36.17 -3.57
C GLU A 48 -21.99 -35.96 -2.42
N ASN A 49 -21.60 -36.24 -1.17
CA ASN A 49 -22.46 -36.05 0.00
C ASN A 49 -21.77 -35.27 1.12
N LEU A 50 -20.94 -34.28 0.74
CA LEU A 50 -20.30 -33.42 1.73
C LEU A 50 -21.34 -32.51 2.39
N LYS A 51 -21.21 -32.36 3.71
CA LYS A 51 -22.02 -31.43 4.50
C LYS A 51 -21.85 -30.01 3.95
N GLY A 52 -22.89 -29.49 3.30
CA GLY A 52 -22.89 -28.15 2.71
C GLY A 52 -22.62 -28.11 1.20
N MET A 53 -22.53 -29.25 0.50
CA MET A 53 -22.42 -29.30 -0.95
C MET A 53 -23.60 -28.54 -1.61
N GLY A 54 -23.29 -27.66 -2.56
CA GLY A 54 -24.27 -26.82 -3.26
C GLY A 54 -24.86 -25.67 -2.44
N LYS A 55 -24.53 -25.54 -1.15
CA LYS A 55 -24.93 -24.39 -0.33
C LYS A 55 -23.87 -23.29 -0.44
N PRO A 56 -24.28 -22.00 -0.45
CA PRO A 56 -23.32 -20.91 -0.41
C PRO A 56 -22.43 -21.04 0.83
N LEU A 57 -21.13 -20.90 0.61
CA LEU A 57 -20.14 -21.01 1.67
C LEU A 57 -20.40 -19.93 2.73
N GLN A 58 -20.64 -20.35 3.98
CA GLN A 58 -20.82 -19.41 5.10
C GLN A 58 -19.46 -18.87 5.54
N LEU A 59 -19.00 -17.81 4.87
CA LEU A 59 -17.76 -17.09 5.18
C LEU A 59 -17.79 -16.35 6.53
N ASP A 60 -18.98 -16.24 7.13
CA ASP A 60 -19.21 -15.50 8.37
C ASP A 60 -18.63 -16.19 9.62
N MET A 61 -18.17 -17.44 9.53
CA MET A 61 -17.57 -18.16 10.66
C MET A 61 -16.17 -17.66 11.08
N SER A 62 -15.71 -16.53 10.54
CA SER A 62 -14.47 -15.86 10.94
C SER A 62 -14.63 -15.02 12.22
N ALA A 63 -15.28 -15.57 13.24
CA ALA A 63 -15.15 -15.06 14.61
C ALA A 63 -13.81 -15.54 15.18
N ARG A 64 -12.71 -14.99 14.68
CA ARG A 64 -11.34 -15.23 15.20
C ARG A 64 -10.74 -14.04 15.92
N ASP A 65 -11.43 -12.90 15.90
CA ASP A 65 -10.94 -11.64 16.41
C ASP A 65 -11.94 -11.03 17.41
N GLU A 66 -11.46 -10.35 18.44
CA GLU A 66 -12.28 -9.81 19.55
C GLU A 66 -13.38 -8.86 19.03
N ASN A 67 -13.11 -8.17 17.92
CA ASN A 67 -14.02 -7.19 17.32
C ASN A 67 -14.93 -7.75 16.22
N SER A 68 -14.84 -9.04 15.92
CA SER A 68 -15.60 -9.66 14.82
C SER A 68 -17.13 -9.56 15.03
N MET A 69 -17.62 -9.70 16.26
CA MET A 69 -19.04 -9.54 16.59
C MET A 69 -19.52 -8.09 16.43
N ALA A 70 -18.72 -7.12 16.90
CA ALA A 70 -19.02 -5.69 16.77
C ALA A 70 -19.04 -5.26 15.30
N ASN A 71 -18.06 -5.72 14.51
CA ASN A 71 -17.98 -5.42 13.08
C ASN A 71 -19.14 -6.03 12.27
N LYS A 72 -19.61 -7.24 12.64
CA LYS A 72 -20.83 -7.82 12.06
C LYS A 72 -22.06 -7.01 12.41
N LEU A 73 -22.23 -6.64 13.68
CA LEU A 73 -23.37 -5.84 14.11
C LEU A 73 -23.43 -4.48 13.39
N LEU A 74 -22.27 -3.81 13.24
CA LEU A 74 -22.18 -2.56 12.48
C LEU A 74 -22.57 -2.79 11.02
N LYS A 75 -22.00 -3.82 10.38
CA LYS A 75 -22.31 -4.18 8.99
C LYS A 75 -23.80 -4.49 8.77
N ASP A 76 -24.41 -5.25 9.68
CA ASP A 76 -25.82 -5.65 9.60
C ASP A 76 -26.76 -4.45 9.77
N ASN A 77 -26.36 -3.43 10.54
CA ASN A 77 -27.10 -2.18 10.70
C ASN A 77 -26.74 -1.12 9.64
N GLY A 78 -25.93 -1.47 8.64
CA GLY A 78 -25.51 -0.55 7.56
C GLY A 78 -24.47 0.50 7.98
N PHE A 79 -23.87 0.35 9.17
CA PHE A 79 -22.80 1.22 9.65
C PHE A 79 -21.43 0.76 9.11
N VAL A 80 -20.59 1.75 8.82
CA VAL A 80 -19.26 1.55 8.26
C VAL A 80 -18.26 1.49 9.43
N PRO A 81 -17.35 0.50 9.48
CA PRO A 81 -16.27 0.47 10.46
C PRO A 81 -15.46 1.77 10.49
N LEU A 82 -15.02 2.16 11.69
CA LEU A 82 -14.31 3.42 11.94
C LEU A 82 -13.07 3.59 11.04
N GLU A 83 -12.39 2.48 10.74
CA GLU A 83 -11.20 2.44 9.89
C GLU A 83 -11.52 2.86 8.45
N ILE A 84 -12.66 2.41 7.92
CA ILE A 84 -13.10 2.74 6.56
C ILE A 84 -13.53 4.21 6.50
N GLU A 85 -14.19 4.72 7.53
CA GLU A 85 -14.52 6.16 7.62
C GLU A 85 -13.25 7.01 7.65
N LEU A 86 -12.26 6.62 8.46
CA LEU A 86 -10.98 7.32 8.55
C LEU A 86 -10.22 7.31 7.22
N GLN A 87 -10.26 6.20 6.47
CA GLN A 87 -9.71 6.14 5.12
C GLN A 87 -10.38 7.14 4.17
N ARG A 88 -11.72 7.20 4.15
CA ARG A 88 -12.47 8.16 3.33
C ARG A 88 -12.16 9.61 3.70
N GLN A 89 -12.00 9.89 4.99
CA GLN A 89 -11.63 11.23 5.45
C GLN A 89 -10.23 11.62 4.96
N ILE A 90 -9.26 10.71 5.02
CA ILE A 90 -7.90 10.93 4.49
C ILE A 90 -7.96 11.24 2.99
N ASP A 91 -8.74 10.47 2.22
CA ASP A 91 -8.91 10.69 0.77
C ASP A 91 -9.52 12.05 0.47
N THR A 92 -10.60 12.39 1.17
CA THR A 92 -11.29 13.68 1.01
C THR A 92 -10.38 14.85 1.35
N ASP A 93 -9.59 14.74 2.43
CA ASP A 93 -8.66 15.79 2.82
C ASP A 93 -7.51 15.96 1.82
N LEU A 94 -7.00 14.85 1.27
CA LEU A 94 -6.00 14.86 0.20
C LEU A 94 -6.53 15.53 -1.06
N GLU A 95 -7.72 15.16 -1.51
CA GLU A 95 -8.37 15.75 -2.69
C GLU A 95 -8.57 17.26 -2.51
N ARG A 96 -9.12 17.70 -1.38
CA ARG A 96 -9.31 19.13 -1.09
C ARG A 96 -8.00 19.90 -1.10
N THR A 97 -6.97 19.31 -0.50
CA THR A 97 -5.66 19.95 -0.39
C THR A 97 -4.98 20.06 -1.76
N THR A 98 -5.02 18.99 -2.56
CA THR A 98 -4.47 18.97 -3.92
C THR A 98 -5.21 19.91 -4.87
N GLN A 99 -6.54 19.98 -4.80
CA GLN A 99 -7.36 20.90 -5.61
C GLN A 99 -7.00 22.37 -5.35
N LYS A 100 -6.81 22.77 -4.08
CA LYS A 100 -6.38 24.15 -3.73
C LYS A 100 -5.03 24.49 -4.37
N ILE A 101 -4.08 23.56 -4.31
CA ILE A 101 -2.75 23.75 -4.90
C ILE A 101 -2.80 23.79 -6.43
N GLN A 102 -3.57 22.89 -7.05
CA GLN A 102 -3.77 22.90 -8.50
C GLN A 102 -4.41 24.20 -8.99
N TYR A 103 -5.36 24.76 -8.23
CA TYR A 103 -5.93 26.06 -8.53
C TYR A 103 -4.83 27.13 -8.62
N LEU A 104 -3.94 27.22 -7.63
CA LEU A 104 -2.83 28.20 -7.64
C LEU A 104 -1.84 27.98 -8.78
N ILE A 105 -1.52 26.72 -9.10
CA ILE A 105 -0.67 26.38 -10.25
C ILE A 105 -1.32 26.86 -11.56
N SER A 106 -2.63 26.62 -11.74
CA SER A 106 -3.35 27.09 -12.91
C SER A 106 -3.42 28.62 -12.98
N GLN A 107 -3.55 29.31 -11.84
CA GLN A 107 -3.51 30.77 -11.77
C GLN A 107 -2.13 31.30 -12.16
N HIS A 108 -1.05 30.70 -11.65
CA HIS A 108 0.33 31.07 -11.99
C HIS A 108 0.59 30.99 -13.49
N GLN A 109 0.16 29.87 -14.11
CA GLN A 109 0.28 29.66 -15.55
C GLN A 109 -0.49 30.74 -16.33
N ARG A 110 -1.73 31.06 -15.92
CA ARG A 110 -2.52 32.13 -16.57
C ARG A 110 -1.85 33.50 -16.48
N LEU A 111 -1.25 33.83 -15.34
CA LEU A 111 -0.53 35.10 -15.14
C LEU A 111 0.75 35.18 -15.97
N THR A 112 1.36 34.04 -16.27
CA THR A 112 2.63 33.96 -17.01
C THR A 112 2.43 33.86 -18.52
N THR A 113 1.40 33.16 -18.99
CA THR A 113 1.12 32.93 -20.42
C THR A 113 0.37 34.09 -21.09
N ARG A 114 -0.27 34.98 -20.31
CA ARG A 114 -1.01 36.12 -20.87
C ARG A 114 -0.07 37.14 -21.55
N ARG A 115 -0.61 37.90 -22.50
CA ARG A 115 0.16 38.86 -23.32
C ARG A 115 0.72 40.05 -22.52
N LEU A 116 0.09 40.44 -21.41
CA LEU A 116 0.53 41.54 -20.56
C LEU A 116 1.20 41.01 -19.30
N ALA A 117 2.40 41.48 -19.03
CA ALA A 117 3.12 41.14 -17.81
C ALA A 117 2.30 41.56 -16.56
N PRO A 118 2.33 40.77 -15.47
CA PRO A 118 1.68 41.15 -14.23
C PRO A 118 2.18 42.45 -13.63
N PHE A 119 1.22 43.27 -13.20
CA PHE A 119 1.48 44.49 -12.44
C PHE A 119 2.16 44.12 -11.12
N GLU A 120 2.96 45.02 -10.56
CA GLU A 120 3.64 44.74 -9.29
C GLU A 120 2.69 44.42 -8.15
N SER A 121 1.58 45.14 -8.04
CA SER A 121 0.56 44.88 -7.01
C SER A 121 -0.02 43.47 -7.13
N GLU A 122 -0.19 42.97 -8.35
CA GLU A 122 -0.68 41.63 -8.64
C GLU A 122 0.38 40.57 -8.30
N LYS A 123 1.65 40.80 -8.64
CA LYS A 123 2.78 39.94 -8.24
C LYS A 123 2.89 39.83 -6.73
N ARG A 124 2.83 40.96 -6.00
CA ARG A 124 2.88 40.97 -4.53
C ARG A 124 1.74 40.17 -3.92
N ARG A 125 0.51 40.39 -4.41
CA ARG A 125 -0.68 39.64 -3.96
C ARG A 125 -0.54 38.15 -4.23
N PHE A 126 -0.05 37.77 -5.42
CA PHE A 126 0.14 36.38 -5.79
C PHE A 126 1.23 35.72 -4.93
N ASN A 127 2.38 36.35 -4.76
CA ASN A 127 3.48 35.85 -3.92
C ASN A 127 3.00 35.63 -2.47
N ALA A 128 2.28 36.59 -1.89
CA ALA A 128 1.72 36.45 -0.56
C ALA A 128 0.70 35.30 -0.47
N ALA A 129 -0.12 35.10 -1.52
CA ALA A 129 -1.05 33.97 -1.58
C ALA A 129 -0.33 32.63 -1.68
N VAL A 130 0.76 32.54 -2.45
CA VAL A 130 1.58 31.32 -2.58
C VAL A 130 2.27 30.97 -1.26
N GLU A 131 2.87 31.93 -0.57
CA GLU A 131 3.51 31.71 0.74
C GLU A 131 2.50 31.23 1.78
N LYS A 132 1.33 31.90 1.85
CA LYS A 132 0.24 31.47 2.73
C LYS A 132 -0.22 30.06 2.40
N ALA A 133 -0.43 29.76 1.12
CA ALA A 133 -0.86 28.44 0.69
C ALA A 133 0.21 27.36 0.92
N ALA A 134 1.50 27.69 0.82
CA ALA A 134 2.59 26.77 1.11
C ALA A 134 2.59 26.37 2.60
N ALA A 135 2.37 27.34 3.50
CA ALA A 135 2.26 27.07 4.94
C ALA A 135 1.01 26.23 5.26
N GLU A 136 -0.15 26.58 4.70
CA GLU A 136 -1.39 25.80 4.86
C GLU A 136 -1.25 24.38 4.30
N TYR A 137 -0.50 24.20 3.22
CA TYR A 137 -0.25 22.90 2.60
C TYR A 137 0.61 22.00 3.47
N ASP A 138 1.71 22.53 4.01
CA ASP A 138 2.57 21.80 4.95
C ASP A 138 1.76 21.33 6.17
N GLU A 139 1.00 22.23 6.80
CA GLU A 139 0.17 21.90 7.97
C GLU A 139 -0.90 20.86 7.62
N ALA A 140 -1.58 21.00 6.49
CA ALA A 140 -2.60 20.05 6.03
C ALA A 140 -2.01 18.66 5.81
N LEU A 141 -0.84 18.54 5.17
CA LEU A 141 -0.15 17.26 4.95
C LEU A 141 0.30 16.62 6.26
N ARG A 142 0.83 17.40 7.21
CA ARG A 142 1.18 16.90 8.55
C ARG A 142 -0.03 16.38 9.30
N ARG A 143 -1.16 17.08 9.20
CA ARG A 143 -2.43 16.64 9.78
C ARG A 143 -2.93 15.34 9.15
N ILE A 144 -2.81 15.20 7.84
CA ILE A 144 -3.13 13.94 7.13
C ILE A 144 -2.20 12.81 7.57
N ASN A 145 -0.90 13.08 7.71
CA ASN A 145 0.05 12.09 8.23
C ASN A 145 -0.31 11.60 9.63
N SER A 146 -0.77 12.49 10.52
CA SER A 146 -1.27 12.09 11.84
C SER A 146 -2.46 11.12 11.73
N LYS A 147 -3.42 11.39 10.83
CA LYS A 147 -4.54 10.46 10.56
C LYS A 147 -4.09 9.12 10.00
N ILE A 148 -3.11 9.11 9.08
CA ILE A 148 -2.52 7.89 8.52
C ILE A 148 -1.86 7.06 9.63
N LEU A 149 -1.13 7.70 10.55
CA LEU A 149 -0.53 7.01 11.69
C LEU A 149 -1.60 6.36 12.58
N THR A 150 -2.65 7.10 12.92
CA THR A 150 -3.78 6.56 13.69
C THR A 150 -4.39 5.34 13.01
N LEU A 151 -4.64 5.42 11.69
CA LEU A 151 -5.16 4.30 10.90
C LEU A 151 -4.21 3.10 10.92
N ASN A 152 -2.91 3.33 10.73
CA ASN A 152 -1.92 2.25 10.68
C ASN A 152 -1.75 1.56 12.05
N VAL A 153 -1.94 2.28 13.15
CA VAL A 153 -1.90 1.67 14.50
C VAL A 153 -3.12 0.78 14.74
N SER A 154 -4.31 1.18 14.25
CA SER A 154 -5.55 0.42 14.48
C SER A 154 -5.78 -0.73 13.49
N THR A 155 -5.07 -0.74 12.35
CA THR A 155 -5.32 -1.69 11.27
C THR A 155 -4.17 -2.69 11.09
N PRO A 156 -4.45 -3.90 10.55
CA PRO A 156 -3.40 -4.83 10.13
C PRO A 156 -2.54 -4.26 9.00
N SER A 157 -1.30 -4.76 8.86
CA SER A 157 -0.32 -4.26 7.87
C SER A 157 -0.81 -4.24 6.42
N ALA A 158 -1.75 -5.11 6.05
CA ALA A 158 -2.33 -5.12 4.71
C ALA A 158 -3.18 -3.88 4.38
N MET A 159 -3.67 -3.16 5.40
CA MET A 159 -4.50 -1.95 5.25
C MET A 159 -3.72 -0.66 5.51
N HIS A 160 -2.42 -0.78 5.82
CA HIS A 160 -1.58 0.38 6.12
C HIS A 160 -1.44 1.27 4.90
N ARG A 161 -1.44 2.59 5.14
CA ARG A 161 -1.16 3.60 4.12
C ARG A 161 0.26 4.17 4.31
N PRO A 162 0.98 4.45 3.21
CA PRO A 162 2.30 5.05 3.32
C PRO A 162 2.20 6.49 3.85
N ILE A 163 3.15 6.87 4.71
CA ILE A 163 3.27 8.24 5.22
C ILE A 163 3.72 9.16 4.08
N LEU A 164 3.11 10.34 3.99
CA LEU A 164 3.41 11.34 2.97
C LEU A 164 4.72 12.05 3.30
N LYS A 165 5.56 12.24 2.28
CA LYS A 165 6.83 12.97 2.40
C LYS A 165 6.55 14.47 2.23
N VAL A 166 6.15 15.11 3.32
CA VAL A 166 5.69 16.52 3.34
C VAL A 166 6.70 17.45 2.67
N ASP A 167 7.97 17.40 3.07
CA ASP A 167 9.00 18.31 2.58
C ASP A 167 9.16 18.22 1.05
N LYS A 168 9.16 17.01 0.50
CA LYS A 168 9.26 16.79 -0.95
C LYS A 168 8.04 17.34 -1.70
N MET A 169 6.84 17.14 -1.15
CA MET A 169 5.61 17.61 -1.78
C MET A 169 5.51 19.14 -1.76
N VAL A 170 5.95 19.79 -0.67
CA VAL A 170 6.01 21.26 -0.58
C VAL A 170 7.08 21.81 -1.52
N GLU A 171 8.22 21.14 -1.64
CA GLU A 171 9.27 21.52 -2.58
C GLU A 171 8.81 21.42 -4.04
N GLU A 172 8.15 20.33 -4.42
CA GLU A 172 7.52 20.18 -5.74
C GLU A 172 6.50 21.29 -6.03
N PHE A 173 5.72 21.69 -5.02
CA PHE A 173 4.78 22.81 -5.17
C PHE A 173 5.51 24.12 -5.46
N ARG A 174 6.57 24.43 -4.70
CA ARG A 174 7.39 25.64 -4.91
C ARG A 174 8.07 25.65 -6.27
N GLN A 175 8.52 24.48 -6.76
CA GLN A 175 9.09 24.36 -8.11
C GLN A 175 8.08 24.62 -9.22
N ARG A 176 6.83 24.16 -9.05
CA ARG A 176 5.74 24.37 -10.03
C ARG A 176 5.15 25.79 -9.98
N CYS A 177 5.27 26.46 -8.84
CA CYS A 177 4.82 27.83 -8.60
C CYS A 177 5.96 28.69 -8.05
N PRO A 178 6.93 29.12 -8.89
CA PRO A 178 7.94 30.06 -8.46
C PRO A 178 7.32 31.42 -8.12
N LEU A 179 7.89 32.11 -7.14
CA LEU A 179 7.52 33.48 -6.80
C LEU A 179 7.94 34.43 -7.93
N PHE A 180 7.16 35.48 -8.15
CA PHE A 180 7.51 36.53 -9.10
C PHE A 180 8.54 37.49 -8.51
N ASP A 181 9.54 37.88 -9.29
CA ASP A 181 10.45 38.95 -8.91
C ASP A 181 9.72 40.30 -8.83
N LEU A 182 9.92 40.97 -7.71
CA LEU A 182 9.51 42.35 -7.46
C LEU A 182 10.67 43.27 -7.85
N LYS A 183 10.40 44.28 -8.68
CA LYS A 183 11.39 45.30 -9.07
C LYS A 183 11.25 46.55 -8.22
#